data_AF-A0A1F5KSS0-F1
#
_entry.id   AF-A0A1F5KSS0-F1
#
_cell.length_a   1.000
_cell.length_b   1.000
_cell.length_c   1.000
_cell.angle_alpha   90.00
_cell.angle_beta   90.00
_cell.angle_gamma   90.00
#
_symmetry.space_group_name_H-M   'P 1'
#
loop_
_entity.id
_entity.type
_entity.pdbx_description
1 polymer ?
#
loop_
_entity_poly.entity_id
_entity_poly.type
_entity_poly.pdbx_seq_one_letter_code
_entity_poly.pdbx_strand_id
1 'polypeptide(L)'
;MTASLEIIQDPPSPLTKDCLIDDEAVGCRAEVVLTGGNKALYVHLTDIPEVSTYVMNIEGDLPKTPGLTTSLYKRARLIMEEVAALYGESLTYTLITENPAMRAWALDPEKGSRIFRWEKVAFEGEKIEASATINPSKSSRSRR
;
A
#
# COMPACT_ATOMS: atom_id res chain seq x y z
N MET A 1 16.74 -9.68 19.78
CA MET A 1 15.49 -8.97 20.12
C MET A 1 14.64 -8.95 18.87
N THR A 2 13.57 -9.74 18.84
CA THR A 2 12.64 -9.85 17.72
C THR A 2 11.74 -8.62 17.71
N ALA A 3 11.91 -7.72 16.75
CA ALA A 3 10.97 -6.63 16.53
C ALA A 3 9.64 -7.23 16.06
N SER A 4 8.66 -7.32 16.96
CA SER A 4 7.30 -7.71 16.62
C SER A 4 6.70 -6.64 15.72
N LEU A 5 6.27 -7.04 14.52
CA LEU A 5 5.34 -6.26 13.72
C LEU A 5 3.99 -6.28 14.45
N GLU A 6 3.75 -5.31 15.30
CA GLU A 6 2.41 -5.06 15.82
C GLU A 6 1.66 -4.23 14.77
N ILE A 7 0.74 -4.90 14.08
CA ILE A 7 -0.29 -4.27 13.25
C ILE A 7 -1.27 -3.63 14.26
N ILE A 8 -1.16 -2.32 14.52
CA ILE A 8 -1.90 -1.66 15.61
C ILE A 8 -3.37 -1.38 15.23
N GLN A 9 -3.81 -1.74 14.04
CA GLN A 9 -5.24 -1.87 13.76
C GLN A 9 -5.45 -3.17 12.98
N ASP A 10 -6.15 -4.12 13.61
CA ASP A 10 -6.89 -5.12 12.83
C ASP A 10 -7.58 -4.34 11.70
N PRO A 11 -7.42 -4.73 10.42
CA PRO A 11 -8.25 -4.14 9.39
C PRO A 11 -9.70 -4.24 9.90
N PRO A 12 -10.51 -3.18 9.81
CA PRO A 12 -11.91 -3.29 10.21
C PRO A 12 -12.45 -4.56 9.55
N SER A 13 -13.10 -5.39 10.36
CA SER A 13 -13.76 -6.65 10.05
C SER A 13 -13.93 -6.96 8.56
N PRO A 14 -13.72 -8.22 8.18
CA PRO A 14 -13.04 -8.63 6.94
C PRO A 14 -13.54 -7.88 5.71
N LEU A 15 -12.84 -6.82 5.25
CA LEU A 15 -13.10 -6.06 4.00
C LEU A 15 -14.43 -6.48 3.37
N THR A 16 -15.54 -6.17 4.04
CA THR A 16 -16.82 -6.72 3.64
C THR A 16 -17.19 -6.01 2.36
N LYS A 17 -17.82 -6.72 1.42
CA LYS A 17 -18.34 -6.12 0.18
C LYS A 17 -19.35 -4.99 0.42
N ASP A 18 -19.68 -4.73 1.68
CA ASP A 18 -20.45 -3.60 2.16
C ASP A 18 -19.53 -2.38 2.29
N CYS A 19 -19.13 -1.84 1.13
CA CYS A 19 -18.81 -0.43 1.04
C CYS A 19 -20.03 0.33 1.56
N LEU A 20 -19.86 1.21 2.54
CA LEU A 20 -20.93 2.10 2.98
C LEU A 20 -21.38 2.92 1.75
N ILE A 21 -22.51 2.53 1.16
CA ILE A 21 -23.21 3.30 0.14
C ILE A 21 -23.90 4.42 0.91
N ASP A 22 -23.20 5.53 1.13
CA ASP A 22 -23.86 6.80 1.42
C ASP A 22 -24.41 7.31 0.08
N ASP A 23 -25.72 7.56 0.02
CA ASP A 23 -26.51 7.81 -1.20
C ASP A 23 -26.08 9.07 -2.02
N GLU A 24 -25.03 9.77 -1.59
CA GLU A 24 -24.48 10.95 -2.28
C GLU A 24 -22.98 10.84 -2.65
N ALA A 25 -22.30 9.72 -2.38
CA ALA A 25 -20.89 9.51 -2.74
C ALA A 25 -20.65 8.12 -3.34
N VAL A 26 -20.68 8.03 -4.67
CA VAL A 26 -20.36 6.80 -5.41
C VAL A 26 -18.84 6.54 -5.30
N GLY A 27 -18.40 5.82 -4.26
CA GLY A 27 -17.02 5.36 -4.12
C GLY A 27 -16.76 4.51 -2.87
N CYS A 28 -16.18 3.32 -3.03
CA CYS A 28 -15.71 2.50 -1.91
C CYS A 28 -14.46 3.15 -1.31
N ARG A 29 -14.60 3.86 -0.17
CA ARG A 29 -13.48 4.44 0.57
C ARG A 29 -13.06 3.55 1.73
N ALA A 30 -11.90 2.94 1.64
CA ALA A 30 -11.28 2.22 2.75
C ALA A 30 -9.84 2.69 2.96
N GLU A 31 -9.44 2.80 4.22
CA GLU A 31 -8.07 3.14 4.62
C GLU A 31 -7.49 1.99 5.45
N VAL A 32 -6.27 1.59 5.13
CA VAL A 32 -5.52 0.62 5.93
C VAL A 32 -4.24 1.27 6.42
N VAL A 33 -4.03 1.27 7.73
CA VAL A 33 -2.83 1.82 8.36
C VAL A 33 -1.91 0.68 8.79
N LEU A 34 -0.71 0.65 8.21
CA LEU A 34 0.34 -0.30 8.56
C LEU A 34 1.40 0.41 9.41
N THR A 35 1.48 0.03 10.67
CA THR A 35 2.49 0.55 11.61
C THR A 35 3.64 -0.42 11.79
N GLY A 36 4.83 0.11 12.05
CA GLY A 36 5.97 -0.68 12.48
C GLY A 36 7.11 0.22 12.91
N GLY A 37 7.68 -0.03 14.10
CA GLY A 37 8.73 0.80 14.67
C GLY A 37 8.38 2.29 14.64
N ASN A 38 9.19 3.09 13.94
CA ASN A 38 9.02 4.53 13.84
C ASN A 38 8.27 5.00 12.58
N LYS A 39 7.48 4.14 11.92
CA LYS A 39 6.79 4.47 10.67
C LYS A 39 5.34 3.99 10.65
N ALA A 40 4.51 4.78 10.00
CA ALA A 40 3.15 4.43 9.61
C ALA A 40 3.01 4.59 8.09
N LEU A 41 2.42 3.60 7.43
CA LEU A 41 2.08 3.61 6.01
C LEU A 41 0.56 3.53 5.88
N TYR A 42 -0.03 4.56 5.28
CA TYR A 42 -1.44 4.66 4.96
C TYR A 42 -1.66 4.15 3.54
N VAL A 43 -2.63 3.27 3.37
CA VAL A 43 -3.08 2.74 2.07
C VAL A 43 -4.52 3.19 1.88
N HIS A 44 -4.77 4.06 0.90
CA HIS A 44 -6.09 4.57 0.60
C HIS A 44 -6.64 3.87 -0.65
N LEU A 45 -7.80 3.24 -0.47
CA LEU A 45 -8.63 2.67 -1.52
C LEU A 45 -9.79 3.66 -1.70
N THR A 46 -9.66 4.65 -2.58
CA THR A 46 -10.64 5.74 -2.67
C THR A 46 -11.69 5.51 -3.74
N ASP A 47 -11.33 4.85 -4.85
CA ASP A 47 -12.18 4.61 -6.01
C ASP A 47 -11.64 3.39 -6.78
N ILE A 48 -12.05 2.16 -6.41
CA ILE A 48 -11.60 0.94 -7.09
C ILE A 48 -11.82 1.11 -8.60
N PRO A 49 -10.78 0.88 -9.44
CA PRO A 49 -9.58 0.10 -9.17
C PRO A 49 -8.34 0.86 -8.69
N GLU A 50 -8.44 2.11 -8.25
CA GLU A 50 -7.28 2.92 -7.89
C GLU A 50 -6.86 2.82 -6.41
N VAL A 51 -5.54 2.77 -6.19
CA VAL A 51 -4.93 2.76 -4.85
C VAL A 51 -3.82 3.80 -4.76
N SER A 52 -3.77 4.50 -3.64
CA SER A 52 -2.67 5.40 -3.30
C SER A 52 -2.09 5.07 -1.92
N THR A 53 -0.86 5.53 -1.67
CA THR A 53 -0.20 5.31 -0.38
C THR A 53 0.57 6.52 0.08
N TYR A 54 0.65 6.70 1.39
CA TYR A 54 1.45 7.73 2.03
C TYR A 54 2.20 7.16 3.25
N VAL A 55 3.51 7.40 3.34
CA VAL A 55 4.33 6.96 4.48
C VAL A 55 4.81 8.14 5.30
N MET A 56 4.65 8.06 6.61
CA MET A 56 5.15 9.05 7.56
C MET A 56 5.99 8.41 8.65
N ASN A 57 6.86 9.21 9.26
CA ASN A 57 7.50 8.81 10.52
C ASN A 57 6.53 9.10 11.65
N ILE A 58 6.42 8.17 12.59
CA ILE A 58 5.69 8.39 13.85
C ILE A 58 6.52 9.37 14.68
N GLU A 59 5.88 10.40 15.24
CA GLU A 59 6.55 11.37 16.10
C GLU A 59 7.11 10.72 17.37
N GLY A 60 8.27 11.21 17.83
CA GLY A 60 8.98 10.69 19.00
C GLY A 60 10.37 10.15 18.67
N ASP A 61 11.15 9.90 19.71
CA ASP A 61 12.55 9.43 19.60
C ASP A 61 12.60 7.90 19.46
N LEU A 62 11.88 7.38 18.45
CA LEU A 62 11.86 5.95 18.14
C LEU A 62 13.05 5.60 17.24
N PRO A 63 13.78 4.50 17.53
CA PRO A 63 14.94 4.12 16.76
C PRO A 63 14.56 3.82 15.30
N LYS A 64 15.33 4.37 14.37
CA LYS A 64 15.18 4.07 12.94
C LYS A 64 15.49 2.60 12.70
N THR A 65 14.51 1.86 12.18
CA THR A 65 14.69 0.45 11.82
C THR A 65 15.05 0.32 10.33
N PRO A 66 16.23 -0.22 9.96
CA PRO A 66 16.60 -0.41 8.56
C PRO A 66 15.61 -1.30 7.82
N GLY A 67 15.28 -0.95 6.58
CA GLY A 67 14.40 -1.75 5.71
C GLY A 67 12.90 -1.71 6.06
N LEU A 68 12.51 -0.98 7.11
CA LEU A 68 11.12 -0.93 7.60
C LEU A 68 10.13 -0.43 6.55
N THR A 69 10.48 0.62 5.80
CA THR A 69 9.67 1.08 4.66
C THR A 69 9.42 -0.06 3.66
N THR A 70 10.46 -0.80 3.29
CA THR A 70 10.35 -1.95 2.37
C THR A 70 9.42 -3.02 2.93
N SER A 71 9.50 -3.32 4.23
CA SER A 71 8.61 -4.30 4.89
C SER A 71 7.15 -3.84 4.89
N LEU A 72 6.89 -2.57 5.19
CA LEU A 72 5.54 -2.00 5.16
C LEU A 72 4.94 -2.07 3.74
N TYR A 73 5.70 -1.68 2.71
CA TYR A 73 5.21 -1.73 1.33
C TYR A 73 5.05 -3.16 0.79
N LYS A 74 5.84 -4.13 1.26
CA LYS A 74 5.58 -5.55 0.97
C LYS A 74 4.23 -6.00 1.52
N ARG A 75 3.89 -5.58 2.74
CA ARG A 75 2.59 -5.90 3.35
C ARG A 75 1.45 -5.16 2.66
N ALA A 76 1.63 -3.90 2.30
CA ALA A 76 0.67 -3.12 1.52
C ALA A 76 0.35 -3.78 0.18
N ARG A 77 1.38 -4.26 -0.54
CA ARG A 77 1.17 -5.01 -1.79
C ARG A 77 0.29 -6.24 -1.60
N LEU A 78 0.52 -7.03 -0.54
CA LEU A 78 -0.33 -8.21 -0.26
C LEU A 78 -1.79 -7.82 -0.02
N ILE A 79 -2.04 -6.73 0.72
CA ILE A 79 -3.38 -6.21 0.94
C ILE A 79 -4.02 -5.78 -0.39
N MET A 80 -3.28 -5.07 -1.26
CA MET A 80 -3.76 -4.70 -2.59
C MET A 80 -4.10 -5.94 -3.44
N GLU A 81 -3.30 -7.01 -3.39
CA GLU A 81 -3.57 -8.26 -4.12
C GLU A 81 -4.80 -9.01 -3.55
N GLU A 82 -5.06 -8.92 -2.24
CA GLU A 82 -6.26 -9.46 -1.60
C GLU A 82 -7.51 -8.65 -1.95
N VAL A 83 -7.42 -7.32 -1.97
CA VAL A 83 -8.48 -6.42 -2.43
C VAL A 83 -8.79 -6.70 -3.89
N ALA A 84 -7.79 -6.74 -4.77
CA ALA A 84 -7.96 -7.10 -6.18
C ALA A 84 -8.72 -8.44 -6.33
N ALA A 85 -8.38 -9.44 -5.53
CA ALA A 85 -9.07 -10.74 -5.53
C ALA A 85 -10.50 -10.69 -4.98
N LEU A 86 -10.79 -9.84 -4.01
CA LEU A 86 -12.15 -9.65 -3.47
C LEU A 86 -13.10 -9.05 -4.50
N TYR A 87 -12.61 -8.09 -5.30
CA TYR A 87 -13.38 -7.43 -6.35
C TYR A 87 -13.33 -8.18 -7.68
N GLY A 88 -12.37 -9.09 -7.86
CA GLY A 88 -12.20 -9.85 -9.10
C GLY A 88 -11.57 -9.03 -10.23
N GLU A 89 -10.96 -7.90 -9.90
CA GLU A 89 -10.39 -6.93 -10.83
C GLU A 89 -8.97 -6.55 -10.40
N SER A 90 -8.12 -6.19 -11.36
CA SER A 90 -6.79 -5.67 -11.04
C SER A 90 -6.87 -4.23 -10.54
N LEU A 91 -5.96 -3.85 -9.66
CA LEU A 91 -5.84 -2.49 -9.15
C LEU A 91 -4.71 -1.74 -9.85
N THR A 92 -4.90 -0.44 -10.08
CA THR A 92 -3.82 0.47 -10.47
C THR A 92 -3.29 1.11 -9.20
N TYR A 93 -2.04 0.81 -8.86
CA TYR A 93 -1.34 1.48 -7.77
C TYR A 93 -0.41 2.55 -8.33
N THR A 94 -0.54 3.78 -7.83
CA THR A 94 0.33 4.90 -8.19
C THR A 94 1.01 5.46 -6.95
N LEU A 95 2.35 5.42 -6.94
CA LEU A 95 3.17 6.13 -5.97
C LEU A 95 3.52 7.51 -6.51
N ILE A 96 3.05 8.55 -5.82
CA ILE A 96 3.42 9.95 -6.08
C ILE A 96 4.24 10.45 -4.90
N THR A 97 5.45 10.94 -5.15
CA THR A 97 6.30 11.47 -4.08
C THR A 97 7.30 12.50 -4.59
N GLU A 98 7.48 13.56 -3.81
CA GLU A 98 8.57 14.54 -3.95
C GLU A 98 9.72 14.26 -2.97
N ASN A 99 9.51 13.38 -1.99
CA ASN A 99 10.54 13.02 -1.02
C ASN A 99 11.71 12.28 -1.70
N PRO A 100 12.95 12.81 -1.66
CA PRO A 100 14.11 12.21 -2.34
C PRO A 100 14.44 10.79 -1.87
N ALA A 101 14.25 10.49 -0.58
CA ALA A 101 14.50 9.17 -0.03
C ALA A 101 13.46 8.15 -0.51
N MET A 102 12.19 8.55 -0.63
CA MET A 102 11.15 7.70 -1.20
C MET A 102 11.31 7.51 -2.70
N ARG A 103 11.74 8.56 -3.42
CA ARG A 103 12.14 8.45 -4.83
C ARG A 103 13.26 7.43 -5.01
N ALA A 104 14.34 7.54 -4.24
CA ALA A 104 15.45 6.60 -4.30
C ALA A 104 14.99 5.17 -3.95
N TRP A 105 14.15 5.02 -2.91
CA TRP A 105 13.57 3.74 -2.52
C TRP A 105 12.69 3.14 -3.62
N ALA A 106 11.87 3.95 -4.29
CA ALA A 106 10.96 3.52 -5.33
C ALA A 106 11.71 2.95 -6.54
N LEU A 107 12.82 3.60 -6.93
CA LEU A 107 13.60 3.23 -8.11
C LEU A 107 14.63 2.12 -7.85
N ASP A 108 14.99 1.87 -6.58
CA ASP A 108 15.97 0.85 -6.19
C ASP A 108 15.53 -0.56 -6.66
N PRO A 109 16.36 -1.25 -7.48
CA PRO A 109 16.06 -2.57 -8.06
C PRO A 109 15.76 -3.68 -7.04
N GLU A 110 16.20 -3.52 -5.78
CA GLU A 110 15.99 -4.50 -4.71
C GLU A 110 14.89 -4.08 -3.72
N LYS A 111 14.30 -2.89 -3.89
CA LYS A 111 13.25 -2.34 -3.01
C LYS A 111 11.95 -2.06 -3.77
N GLY A 112 11.60 -0.79 -4.00
CA GLY A 112 10.32 -0.40 -4.60
C GLY A 112 10.12 -1.05 -5.97
N SER A 113 11.12 -0.98 -6.84
CA SER A 113 11.09 -1.59 -8.18
C SER A 113 10.89 -3.10 -8.11
N ARG A 114 11.49 -3.79 -7.14
CA ARG A 114 11.29 -5.25 -6.95
C ARG A 114 9.88 -5.58 -6.49
N ILE A 115 9.35 -4.79 -5.55
CA ILE A 115 8.03 -5.01 -4.97
C ILE A 115 6.95 -4.75 -6.02
N PHE A 116 6.98 -3.61 -6.70
CA PHE A 116 5.88 -3.17 -7.54
C PHE A 116 6.07 -3.46 -9.02
N ARG A 117 7.31 -3.64 -9.50
CA ARG A 117 7.64 -3.85 -10.92
C ARG A 117 6.97 -2.78 -11.79
N TRP A 118 7.32 -1.52 -11.52
CA TRP A 118 6.69 -0.35 -12.15
C TRP A 118 6.59 -0.51 -13.66
N GLU A 119 5.39 -0.27 -14.18
CA GLU A 119 5.08 -0.31 -15.61
C GLU A 119 5.33 1.06 -16.26
N LYS A 120 5.08 2.13 -15.48
CA LYS A 120 5.37 3.51 -15.88
C LYS A 120 6.09 4.23 -14.74
N VAL A 121 7.09 5.01 -15.11
CA VAL A 121 7.78 5.95 -14.22
C VAL A 121 7.90 7.28 -14.96
N ALA A 122 7.33 8.33 -14.39
CA ALA A 122 7.40 9.69 -14.90
C ALA A 122 8.08 10.62 -13.89
N PHE A 123 8.73 11.66 -14.41
CA PHE A 123 9.43 12.66 -13.61
C PHE A 123 8.88 14.05 -13.96
N GLU A 124 8.58 14.82 -12.93
CA GLU A 124 8.14 16.22 -13.04
C GLU A 124 8.96 17.04 -12.03
N GLY A 125 10.13 17.53 -12.46
CA GLY A 125 11.10 18.15 -11.56
C GLY A 125 11.61 17.16 -10.50
N GLU A 126 11.34 17.47 -9.22
CA GLU A 126 11.73 16.61 -8.09
C GLU A 126 10.72 15.48 -7.82
N LYS A 127 9.47 15.64 -8.29
CA LYS A 127 8.38 14.68 -8.16
C LYS A 127 8.59 13.47 -9.06
N ILE A 128 8.26 12.30 -8.52
CA ILE A 128 8.05 11.09 -9.32
C ILE A 128 6.61 10.62 -9.23
N GLU A 129 6.18 9.99 -10.32
CA GLU A 129 4.96 9.20 -10.39
C GLU A 129 5.33 7.83 -10.96
N ALA A 130 5.19 6.80 -10.14
CA ALA A 130 5.46 5.42 -10.53
C ALA A 130 4.18 4.59 -10.38
N SER A 131 3.76 3.91 -11.45
CA SER A 131 2.53 3.11 -11.44
C SER A 131 2.78 1.64 -11.74
N ALA A 132 1.94 0.79 -11.15
CA ALA A 132 1.97 -0.65 -11.35
C ALA A 132 0.55 -1.24 -11.30
N THR A 133 0.32 -2.23 -12.15
CA THR A 133 -0.87 -3.08 -12.06
C THR A 133 -0.70 -4.15 -10.99
N ILE A 134 -1.63 -4.19 -10.03
CA ILE A 134 -1.71 -5.20 -8.98
C ILE A 134 -2.83 -6.16 -9.33
N ASN A 135 -2.45 -7.35 -9.77
CA ASN A 135 -3.41 -8.40 -10.11
C ASN A 135 -3.94 -9.10 -8.86
N PRO A 136 -5.16 -9.67 -8.91
CA PRO A 136 -5.66 -10.57 -7.89
C PRO A 136 -4.62 -11.59 -7.46
N SER A 137 -4.44 -11.77 -6.15
CA SER A 137 -3.63 -12.89 -5.67
C SER A 137 -4.19 -14.18 -6.26
N LYS A 138 -3.31 -15.06 -6.76
CA LYS A 138 -3.68 -16.44 -7.10
C LYS A 138 -3.94 -17.24 -5.82
N SER A 139 -4.72 -16.72 -4.88
CA SER A 139 -5.15 -17.51 -3.75
C SER A 139 -6.18 -18.51 -4.27
N SER A 140 -5.80 -19.78 -4.17
CA SER A 140 -6.62 -20.95 -4.37
C SER A 140 -7.83 -20.92 -3.42
N ARG A 141 -8.87 -20.14 -3.76
CA ARG A 141 -10.22 -20.41 -3.25
C ARG A 141 -10.82 -21.59 -4.01
N SER A 142 -10.17 -22.74 -3.87
CA SER A 142 -10.87 -24.02 -3.73
C SER A 142 -11.15 -24.17 -2.24
N ARG A 143 -12.28 -23.63 -1.80
CA ARG A 143 -12.96 -24.16 -0.62
C ARG A 143 -14.35 -24.56 -1.07
N ARG A 144 -14.48 -25.88 -1.15
CA ARG A 144 -15.74 -26.63 -1.22
C ARG A 144 -16.69 -26.20 -0.13
#